data_AF-F0XDT6-F1
#
_entry.id   AF-F0XDT6-F1
#
_cell.length_a   1.000
_cell.length_b   1.000
_cell.length_c   1.000
_cell.angle_alpha   90.00
_cell.angle_beta   90.00
_cell.angle_gamma   90.00
#
_symmetry.space_group_name_H-M   'P 1'
#
loop_
_entity.id
_entity.type
_entity.pdbx_description
1 polymer ?
#
loop_
_entity_poly.entity_id
_entity_poly.type
_entity_poly.pdbx_seq_one_letter_code
_entity_poly.pdbx_strand_id
1 'polypeptide(L)'
;MDSSAFDYLQGLLPDPVLTLLDEHVVRSDAPLHLVTRAVASQLTAAASATAAAAQPYTASMTARLVAAVTPLLDRAARAAYDAPDVVVLGAVFVLLLFVLRLLSLVRRLVAWWTRMLFRLLFWSGVVLVLAAMWQRGLEQSTQDAAALTGRLVGYGAFVRDVWQSEYHRYQQQQVQAQAQTQAYRVPSGSVGASPGSSWSRQ
;
A
#
# COMPACT_ATOMS: atom_id res chain seq x y z
N MET A 1 -35.69 -0.77 8.73
CA MET A 1 -35.01 -0.72 7.42
C MET A 1 -36.07 -0.36 6.39
N ASP A 2 -36.24 0.95 6.25
CA ASP A 2 -36.58 1.74 5.06
C ASP A 2 -37.51 1.10 4.01
N SER A 3 -38.80 1.35 4.18
CA SER A 3 -39.88 1.11 3.21
C SER A 3 -39.65 1.78 1.85
N SER A 4 -38.81 2.81 1.78
CA SER A 4 -38.45 3.50 0.54
C SER A 4 -37.58 2.64 -0.40
N ALA A 5 -36.71 1.77 0.14
CA ALA A 5 -35.89 0.88 -0.70
C ALA A 5 -36.75 -0.17 -1.43
N PHE A 6 -37.91 -0.52 -0.87
CA PHE A 6 -38.85 -1.49 -1.43
C PHE A 6 -39.67 -0.90 -2.58
N ASP A 7 -40.11 0.36 -2.46
CA ASP A 7 -40.81 1.10 -3.53
C ASP A 7 -39.94 1.27 -4.79
N TYR A 8 -38.64 1.54 -4.63
CA TYR A 8 -37.72 1.64 -5.76
C TYR A 8 -37.48 0.31 -6.49
N LEU A 9 -37.59 -0.82 -5.77
CA LEU A 9 -37.43 -2.16 -6.35
C LEU A 9 -38.70 -2.63 -7.07
N GLN A 10 -39.89 -2.24 -6.59
CA GLN A 10 -41.17 -2.50 -7.26
C GLN A 10 -41.29 -1.80 -8.62
N GLY A 11 -40.71 -0.61 -8.76
CA GLY A 11 -40.68 0.11 -10.04
C GLY A 11 -39.75 -0.50 -11.11
N LEU A 12 -38.84 -1.39 -10.71
CA LEU A 12 -37.78 -1.94 -11.59
C LEU A 12 -37.91 -3.44 -11.85
N LEU A 13 -38.69 -4.18 -11.04
CA LEU A 13 -38.89 -5.61 -11.20
C LEU A 13 -40.37 -5.93 -11.48
N PRO A 14 -40.69 -6.65 -12.57
CA PRO A 14 -42.07 -7.07 -12.85
C PRO A 14 -42.60 -8.04 -11.77
N ASP A 15 -43.89 -7.95 -11.45
CA ASP A 15 -44.61 -8.70 -10.40
C ASP A 15 -44.28 -10.20 -10.27
N PRO A 16 -44.04 -10.97 -11.35
CA PRO A 16 -43.69 -12.40 -11.25
C PRO A 16 -42.37 -12.64 -10.52
N VAL A 17 -41.43 -11.69 -10.62
CA VAL A 17 -40.10 -11.82 -10.00
C VAL A 17 -40.18 -11.53 -8.51
N LEU A 18 -41.08 -10.63 -8.09
CA LEU A 18 -41.35 -10.38 -6.68
C LEU A 18 -42.04 -11.57 -6.01
N THR A 19 -42.92 -12.29 -6.72
CA THR A 19 -43.53 -13.53 -6.23
C THR A 19 -42.50 -14.66 -6.12
N LEU A 20 -41.59 -14.79 -7.09
CA LEU A 20 -40.51 -15.78 -7.05
C LEU A 20 -39.47 -15.46 -5.95
N LEU A 21 -39.16 -14.18 -5.72
CA LEU A 21 -38.28 -13.74 -4.64
C LEU A 21 -38.93 -13.94 -3.26
N ASP A 22 -40.21 -13.63 -3.10
CA ASP A 22 -40.92 -13.86 -1.83
C ASP A 22 -41.03 -15.36 -1.52
N GLU A 23 -41.36 -16.17 -2.53
CA GLU A 23 -41.52 -17.61 -2.39
C GLU A 23 -40.19 -18.36 -2.20
N HIS A 24 -39.12 -17.98 -2.91
CA HIS A 24 -37.83 -18.70 -2.91
C HIS A 24 -36.70 -18.02 -2.11
N VAL A 25 -36.76 -16.71 -1.85
CA VAL A 25 -35.69 -15.95 -1.19
C VAL A 25 -36.08 -15.50 0.23
N VAL A 26 -37.37 -15.32 0.54
CA VAL A 26 -37.82 -14.87 1.87
C VAL A 26 -38.25 -16.03 2.79
N ARG A 27 -38.59 -17.20 2.24
CA ARG A 27 -38.96 -18.37 3.06
C ARG A 27 -37.72 -18.93 3.77
N SER A 28 -37.76 -18.96 5.10
CA SER A 28 -36.70 -19.41 6.02
C SER A 28 -36.17 -20.84 5.81
N ASP A 29 -36.82 -21.62 4.95
CA ASP A 29 -36.49 -23.01 4.61
C ASP A 29 -35.86 -23.17 3.20
N ALA A 30 -35.51 -22.06 2.54
CA ALA A 30 -34.90 -22.11 1.21
C ALA A 30 -33.58 -22.90 1.21
N PRO A 31 -33.30 -23.72 0.18
CA PRO A 31 -32.08 -24.55 0.10
C PRO A 31 -30.80 -23.72 0.14
N LEU A 32 -30.86 -22.44 -0.27
CA LEU A 32 -29.76 -21.50 -0.15
C LEU A 32 -29.41 -21.19 1.32
N HIS A 33 -30.37 -21.20 2.24
CA HIS A 33 -30.12 -21.06 3.68
C HIS A 33 -29.46 -22.31 4.27
N LEU A 34 -29.77 -23.51 3.78
CA LEU A 34 -29.10 -24.73 4.21
C LEU A 34 -27.65 -24.77 3.74
N VAL A 35 -27.39 -24.37 2.49
CA VAL A 35 -26.02 -24.28 1.95
C VAL A 35 -25.21 -23.20 2.69
N THR A 36 -25.78 -22.00 2.90
CA THR A 36 -25.07 -20.93 3.61
C THR A 36 -24.80 -21.28 5.07
N ARG A 37 -25.74 -21.92 5.78
CA ARG A 37 -25.51 -22.41 7.15
C ARG A 37 -24.49 -23.55 7.19
N ALA A 38 -24.54 -24.48 6.25
CA ALA A 38 -23.55 -25.56 6.16
C ALA A 38 -22.15 -25.00 5.90
N VAL A 39 -22.02 -24.04 4.98
CA VAL A 39 -20.74 -23.35 4.71
C VAL A 39 -20.28 -22.55 5.92
N ALA A 40 -21.17 -21.79 6.57
CA ALA A 40 -20.84 -21.03 7.77
C ALA A 40 -20.34 -21.94 8.89
N SER A 41 -20.99 -23.09 9.11
CA SER A 41 -20.59 -24.08 10.12
C SER A 41 -19.25 -24.75 9.81
N GLN A 42 -18.97 -25.05 8.53
CA GLN A 42 -17.68 -25.58 8.10
C GLN A 42 -16.56 -24.55 8.25
N LEU A 43 -16.83 -23.28 7.97
CA LEU A 43 -15.87 -22.19 8.19
C LEU A 43 -15.55 -22.01 9.67
N THR A 44 -16.55 -22.10 10.55
CA THR A 44 -16.31 -21.99 12.00
C THR A 44 -15.55 -23.20 12.55
N ALA A 45 -15.88 -24.42 12.08
CA ALA A 45 -15.17 -25.63 12.46
C ALA A 45 -13.72 -25.66 11.94
N ALA A 46 -13.48 -25.18 10.71
CA ALA A 46 -12.14 -25.06 10.16
C ALA A 46 -11.30 -23.99 10.89
N ALA A 47 -11.92 -22.86 11.26
CA ALA A 47 -11.27 -21.81 12.04
C ALA A 47 -10.88 -22.29 13.46
N SER A 48 -11.72 -23.08 14.11
CA SER A 48 -11.40 -23.62 15.44
C SER A 48 -10.37 -24.75 15.39
N ALA A 49 -10.41 -25.61 14.35
CA ALA A 49 -9.41 -26.65 14.14
C ALA A 49 -8.02 -26.07 13.82
N THR A 50 -7.96 -25.00 13.01
CA THR A 50 -6.69 -24.33 12.72
C THR A 50 -6.12 -23.61 13.94
N ALA A 51 -6.97 -23.02 14.79
CA ALA A 51 -6.54 -22.45 16.07
C ALA A 51 -5.97 -23.53 17.02
N ALA A 52 -6.64 -24.67 17.13
CA ALA A 52 -6.20 -25.82 17.93
C ALA A 52 -4.86 -26.40 17.44
N ALA A 53 -4.66 -26.46 16.12
CA ALA A 53 -3.40 -26.92 15.53
C ALA A 53 -2.24 -25.92 15.72
N ALA A 54 -2.54 -24.62 15.85
CA ALA A 54 -1.54 -23.58 16.08
C ALA A 54 -1.11 -23.46 17.55
N GLN A 55 -1.95 -23.90 18.49
CA GLN A 55 -1.74 -23.81 19.95
C GLN A 55 -0.41 -24.38 20.49
N PRO A 56 0.08 -25.58 20.09
CA PRO A 56 1.34 -26.09 20.61
C PRO A 56 2.57 -25.29 20.13
N TYR A 57 2.49 -24.69 18.94
CA TYR A 57 3.57 -23.87 18.39
C TYR A 57 3.66 -22.52 19.09
N THR A 58 2.52 -21.89 19.37
CA THR A 58 2.50 -20.60 20.08
C THR A 58 2.95 -20.77 21.53
N ALA A 59 2.52 -21.83 22.23
CA ALA A 59 2.91 -22.10 23.62
C ALA A 59 4.41 -22.42 23.78
N SER A 60 4.99 -23.18 22.86
CA SER A 60 6.43 -23.51 22.90
C SER A 60 7.31 -22.31 22.53
N MET A 61 6.87 -21.47 21.59
CA MET A 61 7.57 -20.23 21.25
C MET A 61 7.52 -19.20 22.39
N THR A 62 6.37 -19.03 23.04
CA THR A 62 6.24 -18.11 24.18
C THR A 62 7.07 -18.58 25.37
N ALA A 63 7.07 -19.87 25.70
CA ALA A 63 7.91 -20.40 26.78
C ALA A 63 9.41 -20.15 26.52
N ARG A 64 9.88 -20.36 25.29
CA ARG A 64 11.28 -20.11 24.89
C ARG A 64 11.62 -18.63 24.90
N LEU A 65 10.72 -17.76 24.43
CA LEU A 65 10.89 -16.31 24.49
C LEU A 65 10.95 -15.82 25.93
N VAL A 66 10.03 -16.25 26.77
CA VAL A 66 9.99 -15.88 28.19
C VAL A 66 11.28 -16.30 28.88
N ALA A 67 11.73 -17.55 28.68
CA ALA A 67 12.98 -18.06 29.26
C ALA A 67 14.24 -17.32 28.74
N ALA A 68 14.24 -16.85 27.50
CA ALA A 68 15.36 -16.09 26.94
C ALA A 68 15.37 -14.61 27.38
N VAL A 69 14.19 -14.00 27.56
CA VAL A 69 14.04 -12.56 27.82
C VAL A 69 14.08 -12.24 29.32
N THR A 70 13.55 -13.11 30.20
CA THR A 70 13.59 -12.90 31.66
C THR A 70 14.98 -12.59 32.22
N PRO A 71 16.05 -13.34 31.93
CA PRO A 71 17.38 -13.04 32.48
C PRO A 71 17.97 -11.73 31.94
N LEU A 72 17.55 -11.30 30.74
CA LEU A 72 17.96 -10.01 30.16
C LEU A 72 17.26 -8.84 30.88
N LEU A 73 15.97 -9.00 31.17
CA LEU A 73 15.19 -8.01 31.94
C LEU A 73 15.74 -7.86 33.36
N ASP A 74 16.05 -8.97 34.04
CA ASP A 74 16.62 -8.92 35.39
C ASP A 74 17.99 -8.24 35.43
N ARG A 75 18.83 -8.47 34.40
CA ARG A 75 20.11 -7.79 34.25
C ARG A 75 19.94 -6.30 33.94
N ALA A 76 18.99 -5.95 33.07
CA ALA A 76 18.69 -4.56 32.76
C ALA A 76 18.15 -3.81 33.99
N ALA A 77 17.29 -4.44 34.77
CA ALA A 77 16.77 -3.89 36.02
C ALA A 77 17.89 -3.64 37.03
N ARG A 78 18.78 -4.62 37.26
CA ARG A 78 19.94 -4.45 38.15
C ARG A 78 20.90 -3.35 37.67
N ALA A 79 21.22 -3.31 36.38
CA ALA A 79 22.06 -2.27 35.81
C ALA A 79 21.44 -0.87 35.95
N ALA A 80 20.10 -0.76 35.90
CA ALA A 80 19.40 0.51 36.09
C ALA A 80 19.51 1.04 37.53
N TYR A 81 19.60 0.14 38.51
CA TYR A 81 19.83 0.50 39.92
C TYR A 81 21.29 0.87 40.20
N ASP A 82 22.26 0.16 39.61
CA ASP A 82 23.69 0.38 39.88
C ASP A 82 24.28 1.58 39.11
N ALA A 83 23.80 1.86 37.88
CA ALA A 83 24.33 2.92 37.02
C ALA A 83 23.23 3.53 36.12
N PRO A 84 22.38 4.42 36.67
CA PRO A 84 21.19 4.91 35.97
C PRO A 84 21.51 5.68 34.68
N ASP A 85 22.52 6.54 34.67
CA ASP A 85 22.87 7.36 33.50
C ASP A 85 23.30 6.53 32.29
N VAL A 86 24.06 5.45 32.52
CA VAL A 86 24.53 4.56 31.46
C VAL A 86 23.36 3.78 30.84
N VAL A 87 22.39 3.37 31.67
CA VAL A 87 21.19 2.66 31.19
C VAL A 87 20.27 3.58 30.39
N VAL A 88 20.10 4.84 30.81
CA VAL A 88 19.31 5.81 30.04
C VAL A 88 19.93 6.06 28.67
N LEU A 89 21.25 6.28 28.61
CA LEU A 89 21.95 6.47 27.34
C LEU A 89 21.86 5.22 26.44
N GLY A 90 22.05 4.04 27.02
CA GLY A 90 21.90 2.76 26.32
C GLY A 90 20.48 2.54 25.78
N ALA A 91 19.45 2.87 26.57
CA ALA A 91 18.05 2.76 26.17
C ALA A 91 17.72 3.68 24.99
N VAL A 92 18.24 4.92 24.98
CA VAL A 92 18.08 5.85 23.86
C VAL A 92 18.74 5.30 22.59
N PHE A 93 19.95 4.74 22.70
CA PHE A 93 20.62 4.09 21.57
C PHE A 93 19.83 2.88 21.03
N VAL A 94 19.33 2.02 21.91
CA VAL A 94 18.50 0.87 21.53
C VAL A 94 17.22 1.34 20.84
N LEU A 95 16.56 2.37 21.37
CA LEU A 95 15.37 2.95 20.76
C LEU A 95 15.68 3.51 19.36
N LEU A 96 16.79 4.24 19.20
CA LEU A 96 17.20 4.76 17.90
C LEU A 96 17.43 3.63 16.89
N LEU A 97 18.18 2.59 17.28
CA LEU A 97 18.40 1.42 16.43
C LEU A 97 17.10 0.69 16.10
N PHE A 98 16.19 0.60 17.08
CA PHE A 98 14.87 0.00 16.89
C PHE A 98 14.06 0.76 15.84
N VAL A 99 14.02 2.10 15.92
CA VAL A 99 13.37 2.96 14.93
C VAL A 99 13.98 2.74 13.55
N LEU A 100 15.32 2.81 13.41
CA LEU A 100 16.01 2.56 12.14
C LEU A 100 15.70 1.18 11.57
N ARG A 101 15.64 0.16 12.44
CA ARG A 101 15.29 -1.20 12.03
C ARG A 101 13.84 -1.30 11.56
N LEU A 102 12.92 -0.62 12.25
CA LEU A 102 11.52 -0.57 11.89
C LEU A 102 11.32 0.12 10.53
N LEU A 103 11.99 1.25 10.28
CA LEU A 103 12.00 1.92 8.98
C LEU A 103 12.53 1.00 7.85
N SER A 104 13.57 0.22 8.13
CA SER A 104 14.12 -0.76 7.18
C SER A 104 13.11 -1.88 6.88
N LEU A 105 12.43 -2.39 7.92
CA LEU A 105 11.39 -3.42 7.77
C LEU A 105 10.20 -2.89 6.98
N VAL A 106 9.72 -1.69 7.27
CA VAL A 106 8.63 -1.04 6.52
C VAL A 106 9.03 -0.89 5.05
N ARG A 107 10.24 -0.40 4.77
CA ARG A 107 10.74 -0.29 3.38
C ARG A 107 10.72 -1.64 2.66
N ARG A 108 11.20 -2.71 3.32
CA ARG A 108 11.21 -4.06 2.74
C ARG A 108 9.79 -4.61 2.57
N LEU A 109 8.91 -4.38 3.53
CA LEU A 109 7.53 -4.81 3.53
C LEU A 109 6.75 -4.14 2.40
N VAL A 110 6.91 -2.82 2.24
CA VAL A 110 6.34 -2.06 1.11
C VAL A 110 6.87 -2.61 -0.21
N ALA A 111 8.18 -2.76 -0.38
CA ALA A 111 8.74 -3.28 -1.63
C ALA A 111 8.25 -4.70 -1.98
N TRP A 112 8.02 -5.54 -0.95
CA TRP A 112 7.47 -6.88 -1.12
C TRP A 112 5.98 -6.85 -1.46
N TRP A 113 5.18 -6.09 -0.71
CA TRP A 113 3.75 -5.94 -0.95
C TRP A 113 3.45 -5.31 -2.30
N THR A 114 4.18 -4.25 -2.67
CA THR A 114 4.06 -3.61 -3.98
C THR A 114 4.35 -4.60 -5.10
N ARG A 115 5.43 -5.40 -5.00
CA ARG A 115 5.72 -6.48 -5.96
C ARG A 115 4.59 -7.51 -6.03
N MET A 116 4.02 -7.89 -4.89
CA MET A 116 2.93 -8.85 -4.81
C MET A 116 1.65 -8.29 -5.45
N LEU A 117 1.31 -7.03 -5.19
CA LEU A 117 0.18 -6.31 -5.77
C LEU A 117 0.26 -6.24 -7.29
N PHE A 118 1.41 -5.85 -7.86
CA PHE A 118 1.60 -5.84 -9.30
C PHE A 118 1.42 -7.23 -9.90
N ARG A 119 1.93 -8.27 -9.23
CA ARG A 119 1.76 -9.65 -9.69
C ARG A 119 0.30 -10.07 -9.66
N LEU A 120 -0.45 -9.73 -8.61
CA LEU A 120 -1.89 -9.98 -8.48
C LEU A 120 -2.70 -9.25 -9.56
N LEU A 121 -2.42 -7.97 -9.80
CA LEU A 121 -3.06 -7.20 -10.85
C LEU A 121 -2.82 -7.81 -12.23
N PHE A 122 -1.57 -8.21 -12.51
CA PHE A 122 -1.22 -8.90 -13.74
C PHE A 122 -1.99 -10.21 -13.89
N TRP A 123 -1.97 -11.08 -12.87
CA TRP A 123 -2.70 -12.35 -12.91
C TRP A 123 -4.22 -12.16 -13.03
N SER A 124 -4.78 -11.13 -12.37
CA SER A 124 -6.20 -10.78 -12.51
C SER A 124 -6.54 -10.41 -13.96
N GLY A 125 -5.70 -9.58 -14.61
CA GLY A 125 -5.85 -9.26 -16.03
C GLY A 125 -5.77 -10.50 -16.93
N VAL A 126 -4.79 -11.37 -16.69
CA VAL A 126 -4.65 -12.64 -17.42
C VAL A 126 -5.88 -13.52 -17.27
N VAL A 127 -6.41 -13.66 -16.05
CA VAL A 127 -7.62 -14.46 -15.77
C VAL A 127 -8.83 -13.86 -16.48
N LEU A 128 -9.00 -12.54 -16.48
CA LEU A 128 -10.09 -11.87 -17.20
C LEU A 128 -10.01 -12.11 -18.71
N VAL A 129 -8.82 -12.04 -19.30
CA VAL A 129 -8.61 -12.35 -20.72
C VAL A 129 -8.94 -13.82 -21.00
N LEU A 130 -8.44 -14.74 -20.18
CA LEU A 130 -8.72 -16.17 -20.33
C LEU A 130 -10.23 -16.47 -20.21
N ALA A 131 -10.90 -15.84 -19.25
CA ALA A 131 -12.34 -15.98 -19.04
C ALA A 131 -13.15 -15.41 -20.23
N ALA A 132 -12.73 -14.26 -20.76
CA ALA A 132 -13.35 -13.67 -21.95
C ALA A 132 -13.18 -14.57 -23.19
N MET A 133 -11.98 -15.13 -23.39
CA MET A 133 -11.72 -16.09 -24.46
C MET A 133 -12.60 -17.33 -24.33
N TRP A 134 -12.78 -17.85 -23.11
CA TRP A 134 -13.61 -19.03 -22.85
C TRP A 134 -15.10 -18.78 -23.09
N GLN A 135 -15.62 -17.59 -22.78
CA GLN A 135 -17.03 -17.27 -22.94
C GLN A 135 -17.42 -16.84 -24.36
N ARG A 136 -16.53 -16.22 -25.14
CA ARG A 136 -16.90 -15.50 -26.38
C ARG A 136 -16.20 -15.95 -27.66
N GLY A 137 -15.17 -16.80 -27.59
CA GLY A 137 -14.38 -17.17 -28.76
C GLY A 137 -13.43 -16.05 -29.22
N LEU A 138 -12.38 -16.44 -29.95
CA LEU A 138 -11.20 -15.61 -30.25
C LEU A 138 -11.50 -14.34 -31.08
N GLU A 139 -12.49 -14.35 -31.97
CA GLU A 139 -12.69 -13.27 -32.96
C GLU A 139 -13.25 -11.96 -32.38
N GLN A 140 -14.25 -12.02 -31.49
CA GLN A 140 -14.84 -10.80 -30.90
C GLN A 140 -14.03 -10.23 -29.72
N SER A 141 -13.21 -11.06 -29.08
CA SER A 141 -12.44 -10.66 -27.90
C SER A 141 -11.29 -9.71 -28.21
N THR A 142 -10.75 -9.72 -29.43
CA THR A 142 -9.62 -8.87 -29.83
C THR A 142 -10.02 -7.42 -30.06
N GLN A 143 -11.21 -7.17 -30.63
CA GLN A 143 -11.71 -5.82 -30.85
C GLN A 143 -12.07 -5.12 -29.53
N ASP A 144 -12.74 -5.82 -28.61
CA ASP A 144 -13.06 -5.29 -27.28
C ASP A 144 -11.80 -5.09 -26.42
N ALA A 145 -10.83 -6.02 -26.49
CA ALA A 145 -9.56 -5.87 -25.80
C ALA A 145 -8.75 -4.67 -26.33
N ALA A 146 -8.75 -4.42 -27.65
CA ALA A 146 -8.08 -3.28 -28.24
C ALA A 146 -8.74 -1.95 -27.84
N ALA A 147 -10.09 -1.90 -27.80
CA ALA A 147 -10.83 -0.70 -27.37
C ALA A 147 -10.61 -0.39 -25.88
N LEU A 148 -10.63 -1.41 -25.01
CA LEU A 148 -10.33 -1.27 -23.58
C LEU A 148 -8.87 -0.87 -23.34
N THR A 149 -7.93 -1.51 -24.05
CA THR A 149 -6.50 -1.19 -23.95
C THR A 149 -6.22 0.24 -24.41
N GLY A 150 -6.84 0.69 -25.51
CA GLY A 150 -6.73 2.06 -25.99
C GLY A 150 -7.23 3.10 -24.97
N ARG A 151 -8.35 2.81 -24.29
CA ARG A 151 -8.86 3.66 -23.21
C ARG A 151 -7.91 3.70 -22.01
N LEU A 152 -7.39 2.54 -21.58
CA LEU A 152 -6.45 2.45 -20.47
C LEU A 152 -5.11 3.16 -20.76
N VAL A 153 -4.59 3.06 -21.98
CA VAL A 153 -3.39 3.77 -22.41
C VAL A 153 -3.61 5.28 -22.44
N GLY A 154 -4.79 5.74 -22.90
CA GLY A 154 -5.17 7.16 -22.87
C GLY A 154 -5.20 7.74 -21.46
N TYR A 155 -5.80 7.02 -20.50
CA TYR A 155 -5.79 7.43 -19.08
C TYR A 155 -4.39 7.37 -18.46
N GLY A 156 -3.59 6.35 -18.79
CA GLY A 156 -2.21 6.23 -18.33
C GLY A 156 -1.32 7.37 -18.82
N ALA A 157 -1.49 7.82 -20.07
CA ALA A 157 -0.79 8.97 -20.61
C ALA A 157 -1.13 10.26 -19.85
N PHE A 158 -2.42 10.51 -19.58
CA PHE A 158 -2.85 11.68 -18.80
C PHE A 158 -2.24 11.71 -17.39
N VAL A 159 -2.27 10.59 -16.67
CA VAL A 159 -1.67 10.49 -15.32
C VAL A 159 -0.15 10.67 -15.36
N ARG A 160 0.51 10.11 -16.38
CA ARG A 160 1.96 10.27 -16.58
C ARG A 160 2.32 11.74 -16.82
N ASP A 161 1.55 12.43 -17.65
CA ASP A 161 1.81 13.82 -18.01
C ASP A 161 1.60 14.77 -16.83
N VAL A 162 0.60 14.51 -15.99
CA VAL A 162 0.39 15.22 -14.71
C VAL A 162 1.56 15.00 -13.75
N TRP A 163 2.11 13.80 -13.68
CA TRP A 163 3.23 13.51 -12.78
C TRP A 163 4.56 14.09 -13.28
N GLN A 164 4.78 14.06 -14.60
CA GLN A 164 5.95 14.68 -15.23
C GLN A 164 5.95 16.20 -15.08
N SER A 165 4.78 16.85 -15.18
CA SER A 165 4.68 18.29 -14.98
C SER A 165 5.06 18.71 -13.55
N GLU A 166 4.63 17.94 -12.54
CA GLU A 166 4.99 18.21 -11.15
C GLU A 166 6.46 17.90 -10.85
N TYR A 167 7.01 16.82 -11.43
CA TYR A 167 8.44 16.51 -11.29
C TYR A 167 9.34 17.60 -11.90
N HIS A 168 8.98 18.08 -13.09
CA HIS A 168 9.68 19.19 -13.74
C HIS A 168 9.58 20.48 -12.92
N ARG A 169 8.46 20.72 -12.23
CA ARG A 169 8.29 21.86 -11.33
C ARG A 169 9.28 21.83 -10.16
N TYR A 170 9.51 20.67 -9.55
CA TYR A 170 10.52 20.52 -8.49
C TYR A 170 11.95 20.62 -9.02
N GLN A 171 12.22 20.08 -10.21
CA GLN A 171 13.54 20.13 -10.82
C GLN A 171 13.92 21.56 -11.21
N GLN A 172 12.97 22.34 -11.73
CA GLN A 172 13.16 23.76 -12.01
C GLN A 172 13.37 24.58 -10.73
N GLN A 173 12.69 24.27 -9.63
CA GLN A 173 12.93 24.91 -8.33
C GLN A 173 14.32 24.60 -7.77
N GLN A 174 14.82 23.37 -7.94
CA GLN A 174 16.18 23.01 -7.52
C GLN A 174 17.26 23.69 -8.36
N VAL A 175 17.07 23.78 -9.68
CA VAL A 175 18.00 24.50 -10.57
C VAL A 175 17.99 26.00 -10.28
N GLN A 176 16.83 26.59 -9.99
CA GLN A 176 16.73 28.00 -9.59
C GLN A 176 17.34 28.27 -8.20
N ALA A 177 17.16 27.36 -7.24
CA ALA A 177 17.78 27.46 -5.92
C ALA A 177 19.32 27.35 -6.01
N GLN A 178 19.85 26.46 -6.87
CA GLN A 178 21.28 26.35 -7.17
C GLN A 178 21.84 27.58 -7.89
N ALA A 179 21.08 28.15 -8.84
CA ALA A 179 21.46 29.39 -9.52
C ALA A 179 21.49 30.59 -8.56
N GLN A 180 20.54 30.67 -7.61
CA GLN A 180 20.56 31.70 -6.56
C GLN A 180 21.73 31.53 -5.58
N THR A 181 22.11 30.29 -5.24
CA THR A 181 23.29 30.05 -4.39
C THR A 181 24.61 30.36 -5.11
N GLN A 182 24.69 30.19 -6.43
CA GLN A 182 25.84 30.63 -7.21
C GLN A 182 25.88 32.15 -7.37
N ALA A 183 24.74 32.82 -7.55
CA ALA A 183 24.65 34.28 -7.61
C ALA A 183 25.03 34.95 -6.27
N TYR A 184 24.73 34.32 -5.14
CA TYR A 184 25.15 34.80 -3.81
C TYR A 184 26.65 34.52 -3.51
N ARG A 185 27.32 33.68 -4.33
CA ARG A 185 28.74 33.32 -4.18
C ARG A 185 29.68 34.13 -5.10
N VAL A 186 29.19 35.13 -5.82
CA VAL A 186 30.05 36.09 -6.54
C VAL A 186 30.26 37.31 -5.64
N PRO A 187 31.47 37.54 -5.10
CA PRO A 187 31.75 38.78 -4.39
C PRO A 187 31.59 39.94 -5.38
N SER A 188 30.81 40.94 -5.01
CA SER A 188 30.73 42.25 -5.67
C SER A 188 32.05 43.02 -5.49
N GLY A 189 33.12 42.49 -6.07
CA GLY A 189 34.50 42.90 -5.85
C GLY A 189 35.30 42.88 -7.14
N SER A 190 34.80 43.54 -8.17
CA SER A 190 35.66 44.08 -9.23
C SER A 190 35.50 45.59 -9.23
N VAL A 191 36.19 46.18 -8.27
CA VAL A 191 36.66 47.56 -8.23
C VAL A 191 37.15 47.94 -9.63
N GLY A 192 36.72 49.11 -10.11
CA GLY A 192 37.12 49.66 -11.39
C GLY A 192 38.64 49.72 -11.53
N ALA A 193 39.17 48.95 -12.47
CA ALA A 193 40.50 49.16 -12.99
C ALA A 193 40.40 50.28 -14.03
N SER A 194 40.66 51.51 -13.59
CA SER A 194 40.94 52.64 -14.49
C SER A 194 42.15 52.26 -15.37
N PRO A 195 42.03 52.23 -16.71
CA PRO A 195 43.18 52.00 -17.56
C PRO A 195 44.08 53.24 -17.48
N GLY A 196 45.26 53.07 -16.87
CA GLY A 196 46.28 54.10 -16.83
C GLY A 196 46.66 54.52 -18.24
N SER A 197 46.42 55.79 -18.55
CA SER A 197 46.87 56.44 -19.78
C SER A 197 48.40 56.51 -19.77
N SER A 198 49.01 55.66 -20.58
CA SER A 198 50.44 55.70 -20.90
C SER A 198 50.72 56.95 -21.74
N TRP A 199 51.45 57.89 -21.15
CA TRP A 199 52.05 59.03 -21.83
C TRP A 199 53.20 58.56 -22.73
N SER A 200 53.09 58.79 -24.04
CA SER A 200 54.26 58.87 -24.93
C SER A 200 53.95 59.62 -26.24
N ARG A 201 54.75 60.68 -26.48
CA ARG A 201 54.91 61.56 -27.66
C ARG A 201 53.88 62.69 -27.79
N GLN A 202 54.27 63.96 -27.95
CA GLN A 202 55.48 64.54 -28.56
C GLN A 202 56.09 65.67 -27.73
#